data_AF-A0A4R1VYE7-F1
#
_entry.id   AF-A0A4R1VYE7-F1
#
_cell.length_a   1.000
_cell.length_b   1.000
_cell.length_c   1.000
_cell.angle_alpha   90.00
_cell.angle_beta   90.00
_cell.angle_gamma   90.00
#
_symmetry.space_group_name_H-M   'P 1'
#
loop_
_entity.id
_entity.type
_entity.pdbx_description
1 polymer ?
#
loop_
_entity_poly.entity_id
_entity_poly.type
_entity_poly.pdbx_seq_one_letter_code
_entity_poly.pdbx_strand_id
1 'polypeptide(L)'
;MTGWQRQARHTLGVVFAATFALLLWRATLLTEEEEEEEEEEEEEEEEEEEEEEEEEEEVAGDVGGAERLRLAGGPLPKSSPAARRRSDQIPALRPHQRRYLAAVDRIIITYSGLAARKLRRARILEVLTLVFATTVPVAIAAQLSGWVAAALGAAAAIAQGLQQVFQDRRHSAEMHAMAVELTRARRRLGYKLGQQADHGSRSRTFDGFVEEVEGASGDIGGRLLDILRPDQGASDPREVGKAT
;
A
#
# COMPACT_ATOMS: atom_id res chain seq x y z
N MET A 1 -7.11 23.73 -51.89
CA MET A 1 -6.54 22.54 -51.21
C MET A 1 -6.70 21.35 -52.14
N THR A 2 -5.61 20.68 -52.49
CA THR A 2 -5.58 19.57 -53.44
C THR A 2 -6.06 18.27 -52.78
N GLY A 3 -6.68 17.36 -53.54
CA GLY A 3 -7.21 16.08 -53.01
C GLY A 3 -6.17 15.25 -52.25
N TRP A 4 -4.90 15.36 -52.65
CA TRP A 4 -3.78 14.65 -52.03
C TRP A 4 -3.55 15.01 -50.55
N GLN A 5 -3.75 16.29 -50.16
CA GLN A 5 -3.65 16.71 -48.76
C GLN A 5 -4.76 16.13 -47.89
N ARG A 6 -5.95 15.90 -48.45
CA ARG A 6 -7.08 15.34 -47.71
C ARG A 6 -6.87 13.85 -47.42
N GLN A 7 -6.29 13.13 -48.39
CA GLN A 7 -5.98 11.71 -48.26
C GLN A 7 -4.82 11.45 -47.29
N ALA A 8 -3.75 12.27 -47.33
CA ALA A 8 -2.62 12.16 -46.41
C ALA A 8 -3.03 12.43 -44.94
N ARG A 9 -3.95 13.37 -44.69
CA ARG A 9 -4.45 13.63 -43.32
C ARG A 9 -5.27 12.46 -42.78
N HIS A 10 -6.05 11.79 -43.63
CA HIS A 10 -6.81 10.62 -43.22
C HIS A 10 -5.91 9.43 -42.87
N THR A 11 -4.89 9.13 -43.68
CA THR A 11 -3.99 8.00 -43.41
C THR A 11 -3.17 8.22 -42.15
N LEU A 12 -2.62 9.42 -41.94
CA LEU A 12 -1.91 9.76 -40.71
C LEU A 12 -2.80 9.67 -39.47
N GLY A 13 -4.05 10.14 -39.55
CA GLY A 13 -5.00 10.06 -38.45
C GLY A 13 -5.34 8.60 -38.07
N VAL A 14 -5.56 7.74 -39.07
CA VAL A 14 -5.85 6.31 -38.84
C VAL A 14 -4.65 5.59 -38.22
N VAL A 15 -3.44 5.84 -38.73
CA VAL A 15 -2.21 5.22 -38.17
C VAL A 15 -2.00 5.67 -36.73
N PHE A 16 -2.15 6.97 -36.44
CA PHE A 16 -2.02 7.49 -35.08
C PHE A 16 -3.05 6.90 -34.12
N ALA A 17 -4.32 6.82 -34.54
CA ALA A 17 -5.38 6.22 -33.74
C ALA A 17 -5.11 4.73 -33.46
N ALA A 18 -4.63 3.99 -34.46
CA ALA A 18 -4.27 2.58 -34.31
C ALA A 18 -3.08 2.39 -33.37
N THR A 19 -2.02 3.20 -33.47
CA THR A 19 -0.88 3.11 -32.56
C THR A 19 -1.24 3.49 -31.14
N PHE A 20 -2.11 4.50 -30.97
CA PHE A 20 -2.60 4.91 -29.65
C PHE A 20 -3.47 3.83 -29.01
N ALA A 21 -4.39 3.22 -29.79
CA ALA A 21 -5.19 2.10 -29.32
C ALA A 21 -4.33 0.89 -28.94
N LEU A 22 -3.28 0.59 -29.73
CA LEU A 22 -2.33 -0.48 -29.41
C LEU A 22 -1.55 -0.19 -28.12
N LEU A 23 -1.13 1.05 -27.90
CA LEU A 23 -0.43 1.45 -26.68
C LEU A 23 -1.34 1.37 -25.45
N LEU A 24 -2.60 1.81 -25.57
CA LEU A 24 -3.59 1.67 -24.51
C LEU A 24 -3.88 0.19 -24.21
N TRP A 25 -4.10 -0.63 -25.23
CA TRP A 25 -4.34 -2.06 -25.06
C TRP A 25 -3.14 -2.79 -24.44
N ARG A 26 -1.92 -2.40 -24.82
CA ARG A 26 -0.72 -2.96 -24.19
C ARG A 26 -0.59 -2.50 -22.74
N ALA A 27 -0.93 -1.25 -22.44
CA ALA A 27 -0.93 -0.76 -21.06
C ALA A 27 -1.96 -1.51 -20.20
N THR A 28 -3.14 -1.81 -20.74
CA THR A 28 -4.14 -2.62 -20.01
C THR A 28 -3.67 -4.06 -19.83
N LEU A 29 -3.09 -4.70 -20.86
CA LEU A 29 -2.56 -6.07 -20.73
C LEU A 29 -1.45 -6.17 -19.69
N LEU A 30 -0.53 -5.20 -19.65
CA LEU A 30 0.51 -5.16 -18.63
C LEU A 30 -0.04 -4.94 -17.22
N THR A 31 -1.24 -4.35 -17.11
CA THR A 31 -1.92 -4.18 -15.82
C THR A 31 -2.59 -5.48 -15.39
N GLU A 32 -3.21 -6.21 -16.34
CA GLU A 32 -3.83 -7.51 -16.09
C GLU A 32 -2.78 -8.58 -15.75
N GLU A 33 -1.66 -8.68 -16.51
CA GLU A 33 -0.55 -9.60 -16.18
C GLU A 33 0.03 -9.31 -14.79
N GLU A 34 0.21 -8.03 -14.42
CA GLU A 34 0.70 -7.68 -13.08
C GLU A 34 -0.32 -7.98 -11.97
N GLU A 35 -1.63 -7.88 -12.23
CA GLU A 35 -2.66 -8.26 -11.25
C GLU A 35 -2.74 -9.79 -11.10
N GLU A 36 -2.61 -10.55 -12.20
CA GLU A 36 -2.63 -12.03 -12.20
C GLU A 36 -1.39 -12.60 -11.49
N GLU A 37 -0.19 -12.05 -11.74
CA GLU A 37 1.05 -12.44 -11.04
C GLU A 37 0.98 -12.10 -9.53
N GLU A 38 0.23 -11.06 -9.15
CA GLU A 38 0.03 -10.68 -7.73
C GLU A 38 -1.04 -11.55 -7.04
N GLU A 39 -2.09 -11.98 -7.75
CA GLU A 39 -3.03 -12.99 -7.26
C GLU A 39 -2.35 -14.35 -7.08
N GLU A 40 -1.47 -14.77 -8.01
CA GLU A 40 -0.66 -15.99 -7.85
C GLU A 40 0.29 -15.90 -6.64
N GLU A 41 0.98 -14.75 -6.42
CA GLU A 41 1.82 -14.57 -5.21
C GLU A 41 0.99 -14.59 -3.91
N GLU A 42 -0.23 -14.04 -3.89
CA GLU A 42 -1.13 -14.11 -2.72
C GLU A 42 -1.65 -15.54 -2.49
N GLU A 43 -2.02 -16.27 -3.54
CA GLU A 43 -2.48 -17.68 -3.44
C GLU A 43 -1.34 -18.60 -2.98
N GLU A 44 -0.10 -18.42 -3.48
CA GLU A 44 1.06 -19.18 -2.99
C GLU A 44 1.36 -18.87 -1.51
N GLU A 45 1.23 -17.61 -1.07
CA GLU A 45 1.37 -17.26 0.36
C GLU A 45 0.24 -17.88 1.21
N GLU A 46 -1.00 -17.99 0.71
CA GLU A 46 -2.11 -18.66 1.42
C GLU A 46 -1.94 -20.18 1.47
N GLU A 47 -1.52 -20.85 0.39
CA GLU A 47 -1.25 -22.30 0.38
C GLU A 47 -0.09 -22.67 1.32
N GLU A 48 0.99 -21.87 1.38
CA GLU A 48 2.06 -22.07 2.37
C GLU A 48 1.56 -21.88 3.82
N GLU A 49 0.56 -21.01 4.07
CA GLU A 49 -0.06 -20.85 5.40
C GLU A 49 -0.91 -22.06 5.81
N GLU A 50 -1.61 -22.72 4.89
CA GLU A 50 -2.42 -23.93 5.16
C GLU A 50 -1.55 -25.16 5.45
N GLU A 51 -0.46 -25.39 4.69
CA GLU A 51 0.46 -26.52 4.97
C GLU A 51 1.15 -26.39 6.35
N GLU A 52 1.48 -25.17 6.80
CA GLU A 52 2.01 -24.95 8.16
C GLU A 52 0.96 -25.21 9.27
N GLU A 53 -0.35 -25.09 9.00
CA GLU A 53 -1.40 -25.46 9.98
C GLU A 53 -1.50 -26.97 10.18
N GLU A 54 -1.41 -27.75 9.10
CA GLU A 54 -1.46 -29.21 9.21
C GLU A 54 -0.24 -29.79 9.95
N GLU A 55 0.97 -29.23 9.76
CA GLU A 55 2.15 -29.65 10.52
C GLU A 55 2.06 -29.29 12.02
N GLU A 56 1.51 -28.10 12.37
CA GLU A 56 1.33 -27.73 13.79
C GLU A 56 0.26 -28.61 14.48
N GLU A 57 -0.78 -29.06 13.76
CA GLU A 57 -1.80 -29.98 14.28
C GLU A 57 -1.22 -31.41 14.47
N GLU A 58 -0.35 -31.89 13.57
CA GLU A 58 0.34 -33.18 13.74
C GLU A 58 1.28 -33.17 14.96
N VAL A 59 2.01 -32.08 15.20
CA VAL A 59 2.94 -31.97 16.34
C VAL A 59 2.19 -31.80 17.67
N ALA A 60 0.99 -31.23 17.66
CA ALA A 60 0.13 -31.12 18.85
C ALA A 60 -0.57 -32.45 19.23
N GLY A 61 -0.62 -33.42 18.29
CA GLY A 61 -1.27 -34.72 18.47
C GLY A 61 -0.61 -35.68 19.47
N ASP A 62 0.65 -35.46 19.87
CA ASP A 62 1.39 -36.36 20.79
C ASP A 62 1.64 -35.77 22.20
N VAL A 63 0.76 -34.87 22.67
CA VAL A 63 0.77 -34.43 24.07
C VAL A 63 -0.61 -34.63 24.68
N GLY A 64 -0.93 -35.90 24.95
CA GLY A 64 -2.03 -36.25 25.84
C GLY A 64 -1.86 -35.59 27.22
N GLY A 65 -2.74 -34.64 27.54
CA GLY A 65 -3.05 -34.28 28.92
C GLY A 65 -2.64 -32.89 29.38
N ALA A 66 -3.22 -31.82 28.82
CA ALA A 66 -3.42 -30.56 29.54
C ALA A 66 -4.54 -29.71 28.91
N GLU A 67 -5.62 -30.37 28.50
CA GLU A 67 -6.82 -29.72 28.00
C GLU A 67 -7.63 -29.15 29.18
N ARG A 68 -7.70 -27.82 29.28
CA ARG A 68 -8.77 -26.98 29.88
C ARG A 68 -8.17 -25.65 30.29
N LEU A 69 -8.23 -24.66 29.40
CA LEU A 69 -8.42 -23.22 29.66
C LEU A 69 -7.79 -22.41 28.53
N ARG A 70 -8.55 -22.12 27.47
CA ARG A 70 -8.54 -20.80 26.78
C ARG A 70 -9.56 -20.75 25.65
N LEU A 71 -10.78 -20.37 26.02
CA LEU A 71 -11.75 -19.75 25.14
C LEU A 71 -11.41 -18.26 25.00
N ALA A 72 -11.59 -17.72 23.78
CA ALA A 72 -11.50 -16.32 23.35
C ALA A 72 -10.14 -15.83 22.81
N GLY A 73 -9.95 -15.98 21.50
CA GLY A 73 -8.97 -15.25 20.69
C GLY A 73 -9.11 -15.67 19.23
N GLY A 74 -9.68 -14.81 18.38
CA GLY A 74 -9.96 -15.11 16.97
C GLY A 74 -8.71 -15.35 16.12
N PRO A 75 -8.90 -15.83 14.87
CA PRO A 75 -7.82 -16.17 13.96
C PRO A 75 -6.99 -14.93 13.65
N LEU A 76 -5.69 -15.16 13.68
CA LEU A 76 -4.66 -14.16 13.69
C LEU A 76 -3.95 -14.37 12.31
N PRO A 77 -3.87 -13.40 11.37
CA PRO A 77 -3.30 -13.56 10.01
C PRO A 77 -1.80 -13.89 10.00
N LYS A 78 -1.29 -15.02 9.47
CA LYS A 78 0.10 -15.43 9.75
C LYS A 78 1.12 -14.63 8.91
N SER A 79 2.40 -14.90 9.16
CA SER A 79 3.52 -14.03 8.78
C SER A 79 4.58 -14.87 8.09
N SER A 80 5.05 -14.41 6.92
CA SER A 80 6.03 -15.06 6.04
C SER A 80 7.12 -15.89 6.76
N PRO A 81 7.43 -17.12 6.29
CA PRO A 81 8.34 -18.08 6.94
C PRO A 81 9.78 -17.57 7.12
N ALA A 82 10.23 -16.61 6.30
CA ALA A 82 11.52 -15.94 6.48
C ALA A 82 11.58 -15.07 7.75
N ALA A 83 10.45 -14.57 8.23
CA ALA A 83 10.33 -13.85 9.51
C ALA A 83 10.30 -14.82 10.70
N ARG A 84 9.64 -15.98 10.57
CA ARG A 84 9.57 -17.03 11.62
C ARG A 84 10.94 -17.56 12.01
N ARG A 85 11.84 -17.83 11.04
CA ARG A 85 13.20 -18.34 11.33
C ARG A 85 14.05 -17.43 12.22
N ARG A 86 13.75 -16.12 12.30
CA ARG A 86 14.45 -15.18 13.20
C ARG A 86 13.77 -14.97 14.55
N SER A 87 12.44 -15.14 14.66
CA SER A 87 11.74 -14.98 15.94
C SER A 87 11.94 -16.18 16.87
N ASP A 88 12.03 -17.38 16.31
CA ASP A 88 12.17 -18.61 17.11
C ASP A 88 13.57 -18.81 17.69
N GLN A 89 14.56 -18.11 17.14
CA GLN A 89 15.93 -18.07 17.66
C GLN A 89 16.14 -17.10 18.83
N ILE A 90 15.08 -16.52 19.41
CA ILE A 90 15.20 -15.75 20.65
C ILE A 90 14.73 -16.62 21.83
N PRO A 91 15.57 -17.53 22.35
CA PRO A 91 15.23 -18.38 23.48
C PRO A 91 15.13 -17.52 24.75
N ALA A 92 13.93 -16.99 25.03
CA ALA A 92 13.47 -16.53 26.36
C ALA A 92 12.24 -15.61 26.35
N LEU A 93 11.64 -15.27 25.21
CA LEU A 93 10.49 -14.36 25.23
C LEU A 93 9.28 -15.00 25.91
N ARG A 94 8.57 -14.23 26.74
CA ARG A 94 7.33 -14.71 27.36
C ARG A 94 6.26 -14.91 26.28
N PRO A 95 5.27 -15.80 26.46
CA PRO A 95 4.25 -16.07 25.44
C PRO A 95 3.49 -14.82 24.96
N HIS A 96 3.17 -13.88 25.86
CA HIS A 96 2.50 -12.63 25.47
C HIS A 96 3.39 -11.71 24.62
N GLN A 97 4.70 -11.70 24.87
CA GLN A 97 5.65 -10.92 24.08
C GLN A 97 5.75 -11.46 22.65
N ARG A 98 5.74 -12.79 22.50
CA ARG A 98 5.70 -13.43 21.17
C ARG A 98 4.44 -13.09 20.40
N ARG A 99 3.26 -13.14 21.04
CA ARG A 99 2.00 -12.73 20.40
C ARG A 99 2.01 -11.28 19.96
N TYR A 100 2.56 -10.38 20.79
CA TYR A 100 2.69 -8.98 20.42
C TYR A 100 3.64 -8.79 19.23
N LEU A 101 4.79 -9.48 19.21
CA LEU A 101 5.71 -9.42 18.07
C LEU A 101 5.06 -9.94 16.78
N ALA A 102 4.34 -11.06 16.84
CA ALA A 102 3.59 -11.57 15.69
C ALA A 102 2.57 -10.54 15.21
N ALA A 103 1.84 -9.87 16.12
CA ALA A 103 0.92 -8.79 15.76
C ALA A 103 1.62 -7.62 15.07
N VAL A 104 2.78 -7.18 15.57
CA VAL A 104 3.58 -6.11 14.94
C VAL A 104 4.12 -6.55 13.58
N ASP A 105 4.62 -7.78 13.46
CA ASP A 105 5.17 -8.32 12.22
C ASP A 105 4.09 -8.36 11.12
N ARG A 106 2.83 -8.68 11.47
CA ARG A 106 1.69 -8.61 10.55
C ARG A 106 1.33 -7.20 10.13
N ILE A 107 1.32 -6.25 11.07
CA ILE A 107 1.13 -4.83 10.75
C ILE A 107 2.20 -4.39 9.76
N ILE A 108 3.46 -4.78 9.96
CA ILE A 108 4.54 -4.46 9.01
C ILE A 108 4.24 -5.03 7.63
N ILE A 109 3.87 -6.31 7.52
CA ILE A 109 3.56 -6.98 6.25
C ILE A 109 2.41 -6.27 5.55
N THR A 110 1.26 -6.12 6.21
CA THR A 110 0.07 -5.46 5.63
C THR A 110 0.37 -4.05 5.15
N TYR A 111 1.06 -3.23 5.94
CA TYR A 111 1.37 -1.85 5.54
C TYR A 111 2.39 -1.80 4.41
N SER A 112 3.35 -2.72 4.38
CA SER A 112 4.34 -2.80 3.30
C SER A 112 3.73 -3.24 1.97
N GLY A 113 2.84 -4.23 1.97
CA GLY A 113 2.09 -4.67 0.79
C GLY A 113 1.18 -3.57 0.24
N LEU A 114 0.39 -2.92 1.12
CA LEU A 114 -0.46 -1.79 0.73
C LEU A 114 0.35 -0.63 0.13
N ALA A 115 1.51 -0.31 0.72
CA ALA A 115 2.39 0.73 0.20
C ALA A 115 2.96 0.37 -1.18
N ALA A 116 3.35 -0.90 -1.38
CA ALA A 116 3.85 -1.40 -2.66
C ALA A 116 2.80 -1.30 -3.76
N ARG A 117 1.58 -1.80 -3.52
CA ARG A 117 0.44 -1.70 -4.47
C ARG A 117 0.15 -0.25 -4.87
N LYS A 118 0.10 0.64 -3.88
CA LYS A 118 -0.14 2.08 -4.15
C LYS A 118 0.98 2.73 -4.96
N LEU A 119 2.24 2.39 -4.69
CA LEU A 119 3.37 2.89 -5.47
C LEU A 119 3.33 2.43 -6.92
N ARG A 120 2.94 1.16 -7.18
CA ARG A 120 2.76 0.63 -8.53
C ARG A 120 1.64 1.37 -9.27
N ARG A 121 0.44 1.47 -8.69
CA ARG A 121 -0.68 2.22 -9.27
C ARG A 121 -0.33 3.69 -9.57
N ALA A 122 0.38 4.34 -8.64
CA ALA A 122 0.84 5.71 -8.84
C ALA A 122 1.84 5.85 -9.99
N ARG A 123 2.68 4.85 -10.22
CA ARG A 123 3.63 4.80 -11.36
C ARG A 123 2.91 4.55 -12.68
N ILE A 124 1.94 3.64 -12.71
CA ILE A 124 1.08 3.40 -13.89
C ILE A 124 0.36 4.68 -14.30
N LEU A 125 -0.27 5.36 -13.33
CA LEU A 125 -0.96 6.64 -13.57
C LEU A 125 0.00 7.73 -14.07
N GLU A 126 1.22 7.79 -13.56
CA GLU A 126 2.24 8.72 -14.05
C GLU A 126 2.58 8.46 -15.52
N VAL A 127 2.80 7.21 -15.89
CA VAL A 127 3.05 6.80 -17.29
C VAL A 127 1.87 7.18 -18.18
N LEU A 128 0.63 6.90 -17.74
CA LEU A 128 -0.57 7.28 -18.49
C LEU A 128 -0.65 8.80 -18.67
N THR A 129 -0.44 9.59 -17.63
CA THR A 129 -0.46 11.05 -17.74
C THR A 129 0.60 11.59 -18.70
N LEU A 130 1.79 10.98 -18.73
CA LEU A 130 2.85 11.34 -19.67
C LEU A 130 2.44 11.02 -21.13
N VAL A 131 1.81 9.86 -21.35
CA VAL A 131 1.27 9.47 -22.66
C VAL A 131 0.19 10.45 -23.12
N PHE A 132 -0.75 10.83 -22.24
CA PHE A 132 -1.76 11.83 -22.57
C PHE A 132 -1.15 13.22 -22.84
N ALA A 133 -0.22 13.67 -22.00
CA ALA A 133 0.42 14.98 -22.16
C ALA A 133 1.22 15.11 -23.48
N THR A 134 1.77 14.00 -23.98
CA THR A 134 2.51 13.98 -25.25
C THR A 134 1.61 13.82 -26.47
N THR A 135 0.51 13.07 -26.35
CA THR A 135 -0.40 12.77 -27.48
C THR A 135 -1.41 13.90 -27.76
N VAL A 136 -1.89 14.58 -26.71
CA VAL A 136 -2.91 15.65 -26.84
C VAL A 136 -2.43 16.83 -27.69
N PRO A 137 -1.23 17.41 -27.49
CA PRO A 137 -0.75 18.52 -28.32
C PRO A 137 -0.61 18.16 -29.80
N VAL A 138 -0.17 16.93 -30.10
CA VAL A 138 -0.04 16.41 -31.47
C VAL A 138 -1.42 16.32 -32.13
N ALA A 139 -2.44 15.87 -31.40
CA ALA A 139 -3.81 15.83 -31.89
C ALA A 139 -4.38 17.24 -32.11
N ILE A 140 -4.13 18.19 -31.20
CA ILE A 140 -4.59 19.59 -31.31
C ILE A 140 -4.00 20.27 -32.56
N ALA A 141 -2.71 20.04 -32.85
CA ALA A 141 -2.04 20.59 -34.02
C ALA A 141 -2.65 20.13 -35.35
N ALA A 142 -3.40 19.02 -35.37
CA ALA A 142 -4.01 18.46 -36.58
C ALA A 142 -5.31 19.16 -37.06
N GLN A 143 -5.85 20.13 -36.30
CA GLN A 143 -6.99 21.03 -36.64
C GLN A 143 -8.36 20.38 -36.96
N LEU A 144 -9.23 20.20 -35.96
CA LEU A 144 -10.67 19.96 -36.07
C LEU A 144 -11.41 20.95 -35.15
N SER A 145 -12.13 21.91 -35.71
CA SER A 145 -12.56 23.15 -35.04
C SER A 145 -13.75 23.04 -34.05
N GLY A 146 -13.87 21.95 -33.29
CA GLY A 146 -14.91 21.77 -32.26
C GLY A 146 -14.45 21.13 -30.95
N TRP A 147 -13.22 20.60 -30.92
CA TRP A 147 -12.72 19.80 -29.79
C TRP A 147 -12.14 20.62 -28.64
N VAL A 148 -12.03 21.95 -28.74
CA VAL A 148 -11.30 22.75 -27.73
C VAL A 148 -12.01 22.70 -26.38
N ALA A 149 -13.35 22.75 -26.39
CA ALA A 149 -14.14 22.58 -25.17
C ALA A 149 -14.03 21.15 -24.61
N ALA A 150 -14.03 20.13 -25.47
CA ALA A 150 -13.84 18.73 -25.05
C ALA A 150 -12.44 18.48 -24.48
N ALA A 151 -11.40 19.08 -25.07
CA ALA A 151 -10.02 19.00 -24.62
C ALA A 151 -9.82 19.74 -23.29
N LEU A 152 -10.45 20.91 -23.10
CA LEU A 152 -10.47 21.62 -21.83
C LEU A 152 -11.20 20.82 -20.75
N GLY A 153 -12.34 20.19 -21.08
CA GLY A 153 -13.06 19.30 -20.17
C GLY A 153 -12.22 18.07 -19.77
N ALA A 154 -11.55 17.45 -20.73
CA ALA A 154 -10.64 16.33 -20.48
C ALA A 154 -9.44 16.75 -19.62
N ALA A 155 -8.83 17.91 -19.90
CA ALA A 155 -7.73 18.44 -19.11
C ALA A 155 -8.15 18.75 -17.67
N ALA A 156 -9.34 19.30 -17.47
CA ALA A 156 -9.88 19.55 -16.13
C ALA A 156 -10.14 18.24 -15.37
N ALA A 157 -10.73 17.22 -16.02
CA ALA A 157 -10.94 15.90 -15.42
C ALA A 157 -9.59 15.22 -15.05
N ILE A 158 -8.60 15.32 -15.93
CA ILE A 158 -7.24 14.82 -15.67
C ILE A 158 -6.61 15.56 -14.48
N ALA A 159 -6.70 16.88 -14.43
CA ALA A 159 -6.16 17.68 -13.33
C ALA A 159 -6.82 17.31 -11.98
N GLN A 160 -8.13 17.09 -11.97
CA GLN A 160 -8.86 16.66 -10.79
C GLN A 160 -8.47 15.23 -10.36
N GLY A 161 -8.30 14.32 -11.31
CA GLY A 161 -7.75 12.98 -11.05
C GLY A 161 -6.32 13.03 -10.48
N LEU A 162 -5.45 13.87 -11.04
CA LEU A 162 -4.09 14.08 -10.56
C LEU A 162 -4.05 14.61 -9.12
N GLN A 163 -4.94 15.53 -8.76
CA GLN A 163 -5.04 16.01 -7.37
C GLN A 163 -5.39 14.87 -6.40
N GLN A 164 -6.29 13.97 -6.78
CA GLN A 164 -6.64 12.80 -5.98
C GLN A 164 -5.46 11.82 -5.87
N VAL A 165 -4.69 11.63 -6.95
CA VAL A 165 -3.47 10.81 -6.95
C VAL A 165 -2.38 11.41 -6.06
N PHE A 166 -2.20 12.73 -6.05
CA PHE A 166 -1.21 13.37 -5.19
C PHE A 166 -1.56 13.23 -3.70
N GLN A 167 -2.84 13.31 -3.34
CA GLN A 167 -3.29 13.03 -1.99
C GLN A 167 -3.00 11.59 -1.60
N ASP A 168 -3.25 10.64 -2.50
CA ASP A 168 -3.00 9.21 -2.24
C ASP A 168 -1.50 8.88 -2.17
N ARG A 169 -0.64 9.57 -2.95
CA ARG A 169 0.83 9.48 -2.85
C ARG A 169 1.34 9.89 -1.47
N ARG A 170 0.81 10.97 -0.92
CA ARG A 170 1.19 11.44 0.42
C ARG A 170 0.83 10.39 1.47
N HIS A 171 -0.37 9.86 1.39
CA HIS A 171 -0.83 8.84 2.31
C HIS A 171 0.01 7.54 2.19
N SER A 172 0.32 7.10 0.96
CA SER A 172 1.19 5.94 0.72
C SER A 172 2.61 6.13 1.29
N ALA A 173 3.19 7.31 1.10
CA ALA A 173 4.53 7.62 1.65
C ALA A 173 4.54 7.59 3.19
N GLU A 174 3.47 8.05 3.84
CA GLU A 174 3.32 7.99 5.30
C GLU A 174 3.16 6.54 5.79
N MET A 175 2.37 5.71 5.11
CA MET A 175 2.22 4.27 5.42
C MET A 175 3.56 3.52 5.26
N HIS A 176 4.32 3.83 4.21
CA HIS A 176 5.64 3.25 4.00
C HIS A 176 6.63 3.68 5.08
N ALA A 177 6.63 4.97 5.46
CA ALA A 177 7.46 5.47 6.54
C ALA A 177 7.16 4.73 7.86
N MET A 178 5.88 4.47 8.16
CA MET A 178 5.46 3.67 9.31
C MET A 178 6.04 2.25 9.28
N ALA A 179 5.88 1.54 8.17
CA ALA A 179 6.39 0.19 8.01
C ALA A 179 7.92 0.14 8.21
N VAL A 180 8.64 1.14 7.69
CA VAL A 180 10.10 1.28 7.87
C VAL A 180 10.47 1.55 9.33
N GLU A 181 9.74 2.41 10.04
CA GLU A 181 9.98 2.69 11.46
C GLU A 181 9.72 1.46 12.34
N LEU A 182 8.60 0.78 12.13
CA LEU A 182 8.27 -0.48 12.84
C LEU A 182 9.32 -1.56 12.55
N THR A 183 9.75 -1.70 11.30
CA THR A 183 10.82 -2.64 10.92
C THR A 183 12.15 -2.28 11.61
N ARG A 184 12.49 -0.99 11.71
CA ARG A 184 13.69 -0.54 12.42
C ARG A 184 13.61 -0.82 13.92
N ALA A 185 12.47 -0.52 14.56
CA ALA A 185 12.22 -0.84 15.97
C ALA A 185 12.36 -2.34 16.22
N ARG A 186 11.77 -3.17 15.35
CA ARG A 186 11.85 -4.63 15.40
C ARG A 186 13.29 -5.15 15.29
N ARG A 187 14.07 -4.61 14.34
CA ARG A 187 15.50 -4.96 14.19
C ARG A 187 16.33 -4.53 15.40
N ARG A 188 16.08 -3.33 15.95
CA ARG A 188 16.74 -2.86 17.17
C ARG A 188 16.46 -3.76 18.36
N LEU A 189 15.22 -4.20 18.54
CA LEU A 189 14.84 -5.15 19.58
C LEU A 189 15.62 -6.45 19.43
N GLY A 190 15.65 -7.04 18.22
CA GLY A 190 16.40 -8.27 17.97
C GLY A 190 17.88 -8.16 18.35
N TYR A 191 18.53 -7.05 17.98
CA TYR A 191 19.92 -6.78 18.34
C TYR A 191 20.12 -6.65 19.86
N LYS A 192 19.27 -5.87 20.55
CA LYS A 192 19.37 -5.68 22.01
C LYS A 192 19.11 -6.98 22.78
N LEU A 193 18.14 -7.79 22.34
CA LEU A 193 17.84 -9.09 22.96
C LEU A 193 18.98 -10.08 22.80
N GLY A 194 19.67 -10.08 21.64
CA GLY A 194 20.85 -10.91 21.40
C GLY A 194 22.05 -10.58 22.31
N GLN A 195 22.15 -9.34 22.78
CA GLN A 195 23.24 -8.89 23.67
C GLN A 195 22.97 -9.14 25.16
N GLN A 196 21.72 -9.36 25.56
CA GLN A 196 21.33 -9.46 26.96
C GLN A 196 21.21 -10.91 27.40
N ALA A 197 22.01 -11.31 28.40
CA ALA A 197 21.92 -12.63 29.02
C ALA A 197 20.83 -12.71 30.12
N ASP A 198 20.53 -11.59 30.78
CA ASP A 198 19.62 -11.53 31.93
C ASP A 198 18.14 -11.32 31.52
N HIS A 199 17.24 -12.10 32.14
CA HIS A 199 15.80 -12.02 31.92
C HIS A 199 15.19 -10.67 32.33
N GLY A 200 15.65 -10.05 33.42
CA GLY A 200 15.13 -8.77 33.88
C GLY A 200 15.44 -7.63 32.91
N SER A 201 16.62 -7.69 32.30
CA SER A 201 17.05 -6.75 31.26
C SER A 201 16.25 -6.93 29.95
N ARG A 202 15.96 -8.18 29.56
CA ARG A 202 15.12 -8.48 28.39
C ARG A 202 13.70 -7.92 28.51
N SER A 203 13.07 -8.01 29.69
CA SER A 203 11.74 -7.45 29.91
C SER A 203 11.73 -5.93 29.72
N ARG A 204 12.68 -5.22 30.34
CA ARG A 204 12.78 -3.75 30.19
C ARG A 204 13.05 -3.33 28.75
N THR A 205 13.87 -4.10 28.02
CA THR A 205 14.11 -3.86 26.59
C THR A 205 12.84 -4.05 25.76
N PHE A 206 12.02 -5.04 26.09
CA PHE A 206 10.73 -5.27 25.44
C PHE A 206 9.74 -4.15 25.74
N ASP A 207 9.63 -3.71 26.99
CA ASP A 207 8.75 -2.60 27.38
C ASP A 207 9.10 -1.31 26.63
N GLY A 208 10.41 -1.01 26.51
CA GLY A 208 10.86 0.13 25.70
C GLY A 208 10.59 -0.03 24.19
N PHE A 209 10.51 -1.26 23.67
CA PHE A 209 10.07 -1.50 22.30
C PHE A 209 8.57 -1.27 22.13
N VAL A 210 7.75 -1.68 23.10
CA VAL A 210 6.29 -1.42 23.09
C VAL A 210 6.04 0.08 23.06
N GLU A 211 6.71 0.85 23.92
CA GLU A 211 6.62 2.31 23.93
C GLU A 211 7.04 2.94 22.60
N GLU A 212 8.09 2.41 21.95
CA GLU A 212 8.55 2.87 20.63
C GLU A 212 7.51 2.58 19.52
N VAL A 213 6.88 1.40 19.54
CA VAL A 213 5.82 1.01 18.59
C VAL A 213 4.54 1.82 18.81
N GLU A 214 4.13 2.01 20.06
CA GLU A 214 2.96 2.81 20.42
C GLU A 214 3.18 4.29 20.10
N GLY A 215 4.38 4.82 20.33
CA GLY A 215 4.75 6.18 19.93
C GLY A 215 4.70 6.38 18.42
N ALA A 216 5.32 5.47 17.65
CA ALA A 216 5.27 5.51 16.19
C ALA A 216 3.83 5.41 15.65
N SER A 217 3.01 4.55 16.26
CA SER A 217 1.60 4.37 15.87
C SER A 217 0.74 5.57 16.28
N GLY A 218 0.98 6.18 17.44
CA GLY A 218 0.25 7.34 17.95
C GLY A 218 0.50 8.60 17.13
N ASP A 219 1.77 8.89 16.81
CA ASP A 219 2.15 10.05 15.99
C ASP A 219 1.57 9.97 14.57
N ILE A 220 1.41 8.76 14.04
CA ILE A 220 0.90 8.52 12.69
C ILE A 220 -0.63 8.46 12.72
N GLY A 221 -1.23 7.79 13.70
CA GLY A 221 -2.68 7.78 13.90
C GLY A 221 -3.26 9.18 14.08
N GLY A 222 -2.56 10.06 14.80
CA GLY A 222 -2.91 11.48 14.89
C GLY A 222 -2.89 12.19 13.53
N ARG A 223 -1.81 12.01 12.75
CA ARG A 223 -1.68 12.60 11.40
C ARG A 223 -2.69 12.07 10.40
N LEU A 224 -2.99 10.77 10.46
CA LEU A 224 -3.99 10.10 9.63
C LEU A 224 -5.39 10.62 9.92
N LEU A 225 -5.73 10.81 11.19
CA LEU A 225 -7.00 11.43 11.60
C LEU A 225 -7.09 12.88 11.14
N ASP A 226 -5.99 13.65 11.16
CA ASP A 226 -5.97 15.01 10.63
C ASP A 226 -6.19 15.05 9.10
N ILE A 227 -5.62 14.08 8.36
CA ILE A 227 -5.79 13.98 6.90
C ILE A 227 -7.19 13.50 6.52
N LEU A 228 -7.78 12.57 7.29
CA LEU A 228 -9.15 12.06 7.05
C LEU A 228 -10.24 13.03 7.51
N ARG A 229 -9.88 14.09 8.25
CA ARG A 229 -10.79 15.10 8.77
C ARG A 229 -10.50 16.50 8.20
N PRO A 230 -10.29 16.67 6.88
CA PRO A 230 -9.80 17.92 6.33
C PRO A 230 -10.82 19.07 6.40
N ASP A 231 -12.09 18.79 6.69
CA ASP A 231 -13.19 19.76 6.51
C ASP A 231 -14.06 20.03 7.75
N GLN A 232 -13.71 19.50 8.94
CA GLN A 232 -14.45 19.84 10.17
C GLN A 232 -13.99 21.15 10.83
N GLY A 233 -12.97 21.82 10.29
CA GLY A 233 -12.41 23.05 10.86
C GLY A 233 -12.88 24.37 10.24
N ALA A 234 -13.58 24.36 9.09
CA ALA A 234 -13.83 25.59 8.32
C ALA A 234 -15.26 26.16 8.41
N SER A 235 -16.14 25.58 9.24
CA SER A 235 -17.49 26.10 9.44
C SER A 235 -17.82 26.20 10.91
N ASP A 236 -17.32 27.24 11.59
CA ASP A 236 -18.02 27.75 12.77
C ASP A 236 -19.14 28.69 12.25
N PRO A 237 -20.41 28.25 12.22
CA PRO A 237 -21.52 29.09 11.77
C PRO A 237 -21.78 30.30 12.69
N ARG A 238 -20.99 30.51 13.75
CA ARG A 238 -21.17 31.62 14.69
C ARG A 238 -20.57 32.96 14.27
N GLU A 239 -19.81 33.04 13.17
CA GLU A 239 -19.27 34.33 12.68
C GLU A 239 -20.13 35.07 11.63
N VAL A 240 -21.26 34.53 11.17
CA VAL A 240 -22.11 35.22 10.17
C VAL A 240 -23.07 36.25 10.81
N GLY A 241 -23.00 36.48 12.12
CA GLY A 241 -23.98 37.28 12.87
C GLY A 241 -23.59 38.72 13.28
N LYS A 242 -22.45 39.27 12.83
CA LYS A 242 -21.99 40.61 13.24
C LYS A 242 -21.62 41.51 12.06
N ALA A 243 -22.59 41.77 11.19
CA ALA A 243 -22.54 42.90 10.26
C ALA A 243 -23.96 43.41 9.99
N THR A 244 -24.48 44.16 10.96
CA THR A 244 -25.62 45.08 10.80
C THR A 244 -25.27 46.37 11.50
#